data_AF-A0AAW6Y0H9-F1
#
_entry.id   AF-A0AAW6Y0H9-F1
#
_cell.length_a   1.000
_cell.length_b   1.000
_cell.length_c   1.000
_cell.angle_alpha   90.00
_cell.angle_beta   90.00
_cell.angle_gamma   90.00
#
_symmetry.space_group_name_H-M   'P 1'
#
loop_
_entity.id
_entity.type
_entity.pdbx_description
1 polymer ?
#
loop_
_entity_poly.entity_id
_entity_poly.type
_entity_poly.pdbx_seq_one_letter_code
_entity_poly.pdbx_strand_id
1 'polypeptide(L)'
;LAGLFGTENVGMVTGDVSLNADAPIICCTAEILANQALADGAETDCGIAIMDEFHFYGDHQRGWAWQVPLLEMTKTQMVLMSATLGNIDFFKEDLYNRTSRTVSV
;
A
#
# COMPACT_ATOMS: atom_id res chain seq x y z
N LEU A 1 11.72 5.44 10.96
CA LEU A 1 10.64 6.44 10.76
C LEU A 1 10.52 7.40 11.94
N ALA A 2 10.19 6.95 13.15
CA ALA A 2 10.04 7.83 14.32
C ALA A 2 11.27 8.72 14.61
N GLY A 3 12.50 8.21 14.45
CA GLY A 3 13.72 9.02 14.62
C GLY A 3 13.93 10.11 13.55
N LEU A 4 13.26 10.01 12.39
CA LEU A 4 13.34 10.99 11.30
C LEU A 4 12.15 11.97 11.31
N PHE A 5 10.96 11.49 11.67
CA PHE A 5 9.70 12.23 11.56
C PHE A 5 9.08 12.62 12.91
N GLY A 6 9.65 12.19 14.03
CA GLY A 6 9.04 12.36 15.36
C GLY A 6 8.09 11.20 15.71
N THR A 7 8.02 10.84 16.98
CA THR A 7 7.16 9.74 17.48
C THR A 7 5.67 10.09 17.40
N GLU A 8 5.34 11.36 17.52
CA GLU A 8 3.98 11.90 17.41
C GLU A 8 3.43 11.82 15.99
N ASN A 9 4.29 11.79 14.98
CA ASN A 9 3.88 11.73 13.57
C ASN A 9 3.88 10.31 12.99
N VAL A 10 4.25 9.30 13.78
CA VAL A 10 4.37 7.91 13.32
C VAL A 10 3.53 6.99 14.20
N GLY A 11 2.63 6.25 13.56
CA GLY A 11 1.84 5.20 14.14
C GLY A 11 2.24 3.81 13.64
N MET A 12 1.79 2.80 14.38
CA MET A 12 1.92 1.40 14.00
C MET A 12 0.59 0.68 14.24
N VAL A 13 0.06 0.04 13.21
CA VAL A 13 -1.18 -0.74 13.29
C VAL A 13 -0.93 -2.16 12.82
N THR A 14 -1.21 -3.12 13.69
CA THR A 14 -1.12 -4.55 13.45
C THR A 14 -2.40 -5.22 13.93
N GLY A 15 -2.57 -6.53 13.69
CA GLY A 15 -3.75 -7.26 14.16
C GLY A 15 -3.90 -7.27 15.69
N ASP A 16 -2.79 -7.18 16.43
CA ASP A 16 -2.79 -7.31 17.89
C ASP A 16 -2.58 -5.97 18.62
N VAL A 17 -1.87 -5.03 17.98
CA VAL A 17 -1.43 -3.78 18.61
C VAL A 17 -1.67 -2.61 17.66
N SER A 18 -2.22 -1.54 18.22
CA SER A 18 -2.35 -0.23 17.57
C SER A 18 -1.74 0.85 18.45
N LEU A 19 -0.80 1.60 17.89
CA LEU A 19 -0.08 2.69 18.54
C LEU A 19 -0.18 3.93 17.65
N ASN A 20 -0.65 5.05 18.21
CA ASN A 20 -0.75 6.34 17.51
C ASN A 20 -1.45 6.20 16.13
N ALA A 21 -2.63 5.56 16.12
CA ALA A 21 -3.34 5.16 14.89
C ALA A 21 -3.81 6.35 14.04
N ASP A 22 -3.95 7.52 14.64
CA ASP A 22 -4.36 8.76 13.97
C ASP A 22 -3.15 9.56 13.45
N ALA A 23 -1.94 9.00 13.54
CA ALA A 23 -0.74 9.65 13.04
C ALA A 23 -0.78 9.81 11.51
N PRO A 24 -0.18 10.89 10.97
CA PRO A 24 -0.13 11.10 9.52
C PRO A 24 0.70 10.05 8.77
N ILE A 25 1.59 9.31 9.46
CA ILE A 25 2.37 8.21 8.88
C ILE A 25 2.05 6.93 9.65
N ILE A 26 1.45 5.96 8.98
CA ILE A 26 1.10 4.67 9.58
C ILE A 26 1.95 3.55 8.98
N CYS A 27 2.68 2.85 9.85
CA CYS A 27 3.27 1.56 9.52
C CYS A 27 2.25 0.47 9.81
N CYS A 28 1.82 -0.28 8.81
CA CYS A 28 0.92 -1.41 9.02
C CYS A 28 1.31 -2.60 8.17
N THR A 29 0.72 -3.76 8.46
CA THR A 29 0.87 -4.93 7.57
C THR A 29 0.05 -4.72 6.30
N ALA A 30 0.41 -5.41 5.21
CA ALA A 30 -0.32 -5.34 3.95
C ALA A 30 -1.79 -5.72 4.12
N GLU A 31 -2.09 -6.69 4.99
CA GLU A 31 -3.47 -7.13 5.27
C GLU A 31 -4.31 -6.03 5.95
N ILE A 32 -3.71 -5.20 6.82
CA ILE A 32 -4.43 -4.09 7.45
C ILE A 32 -4.79 -3.04 6.39
N LEU A 33 -3.85 -2.67 5.52
CA LEU A 33 -4.11 -1.74 4.42
C LEU A 33 -5.14 -2.31 3.44
N ALA A 34 -5.05 -3.59 3.09
CA ALA A 34 -6.00 -4.26 2.21
C ALA A 34 -7.42 -4.28 2.77
N ASN A 35 -7.57 -4.51 4.08
CA ASN A 35 -8.87 -4.44 4.72
C ASN A 35 -9.44 -3.02 4.70
N GLN A 36 -8.61 -2.00 4.92
CA GLN A 36 -9.04 -0.60 4.80
C GLN A 36 -9.45 -0.25 3.36
N ALA A 37 -8.67 -0.71 2.39
CA ALA A 37 -8.95 -0.55 0.97
C ALA A 37 -10.28 -1.20 0.57
N LEU A 38 -10.59 -2.40 1.08
CA LEU A 38 -11.89 -3.05 0.85
C LEU A 38 -13.06 -2.30 1.50
N ALA A 39 -12.83 -1.67 2.65
CA ALA A 39 -13.87 -0.95 3.36
C ALA A 39 -14.21 0.39 2.68
N ASP A 40 -13.19 1.15 2.30
CA ASP A 40 -13.35 2.55 1.88
C ASP A 40 -13.12 2.78 0.37
N GLY A 41 -12.49 1.83 -0.32
CA GLY A 41 -12.23 1.91 -1.75
C GLY A 41 -11.41 3.13 -2.15
N ALA A 42 -11.91 3.87 -3.14
CA ALA A 42 -11.27 5.07 -3.64
C ALA A 42 -11.25 6.24 -2.63
N GLU A 43 -12.05 6.16 -1.55
CA GLU A 43 -12.11 7.18 -0.50
C GLU A 43 -11.26 6.84 0.74
N THR A 44 -10.45 5.77 0.69
CA THR A 44 -9.47 5.51 1.75
C THR A 44 -8.60 6.74 1.98
N ASP A 45 -8.52 7.21 3.23
CA ASP A 45 -7.74 8.39 3.63
C ASP A 45 -6.23 8.09 3.64
N CYS A 46 -5.67 7.87 2.45
CA CYS A 46 -4.27 7.53 2.23
C CYS A 46 -3.80 8.20 0.94
N GLY A 47 -3.03 9.29 1.07
CA GLY A 47 -2.49 10.00 -0.10
C GLY A 47 -1.38 9.21 -0.83
N ILE A 48 -0.54 8.49 -0.08
CA ILE A 48 0.58 7.70 -0.61
C ILE A 48 0.65 6.37 0.15
N ALA A 49 0.71 5.26 -0.59
CA ALA A 49 0.96 3.94 -0.03
C ALA A 49 2.32 3.41 -0.53
N ILE A 50 3.23 3.13 0.42
CA ILE A 50 4.51 2.47 0.14
C ILE A 50 4.31 0.98 0.41
N MET A 51 4.29 0.20 -0.67
CA MET A 51 4.07 -1.25 -0.64
C MET A 51 5.43 -1.94 -0.72
N ASP A 52 5.96 -2.34 0.44
CA ASP A 52 7.20 -3.11 0.50
C ASP A 52 6.98 -4.58 0.13
N GLU A 53 8.06 -5.27 -0.24
CA GLU A 53 8.08 -6.69 -0.62
C GLU A 53 7.02 -7.08 -1.68
N PHE A 54 6.81 -6.21 -2.68
CA PHE A 54 5.77 -6.37 -3.68
C PHE A 54 5.86 -7.66 -4.53
N HIS A 55 6.98 -8.37 -4.51
CA HIS A 55 7.10 -9.70 -5.14
C HIS A 55 6.14 -10.74 -4.54
N PHE A 56 5.58 -10.50 -3.35
CA PHE A 56 4.50 -11.32 -2.81
C PHE A 56 3.14 -11.15 -3.52
N TYR A 57 3.00 -10.20 -4.46
CA TYR A 57 1.77 -10.01 -5.26
C TYR A 57 1.25 -11.31 -5.87
N GLY A 58 2.16 -12.17 -6.36
CA GLY A 58 1.85 -13.46 -6.98
C GLY A 58 1.66 -14.62 -6.01
N ASP A 59 1.82 -14.40 -4.70
CA ASP A 59 1.65 -15.46 -3.70
C ASP A 59 0.19 -15.92 -3.63
N HIS A 60 -0.04 -17.23 -3.74
CA HIS A 60 -1.38 -17.79 -3.82
C HIS A 60 -2.20 -17.63 -2.52
N GLN A 61 -1.55 -17.51 -1.36
CA GLN A 61 -2.23 -17.44 -0.07
C GLN A 61 -2.34 -16.00 0.44
N ARG A 62 -1.32 -15.17 0.17
CA ARG A 62 -1.17 -13.86 0.79
C ARG A 62 -1.11 -12.70 -0.21
N GLY A 63 -0.93 -12.99 -1.50
CA GLY A 63 -0.78 -11.96 -2.53
C GLY A 63 -2.00 -11.03 -2.67
N TRP A 64 -3.18 -11.50 -2.24
CA TRP A 64 -4.39 -10.68 -2.19
C TRP A 64 -4.19 -9.38 -1.40
N ALA A 65 -3.37 -9.40 -0.34
CA ALA A 65 -3.10 -8.23 0.50
C ALA A 65 -2.32 -7.13 -0.25
N TRP A 66 -1.55 -7.48 -1.28
CA TRP A 66 -0.93 -6.52 -2.17
C TRP A 66 -1.84 -6.15 -3.34
N GLN A 67 -2.65 -7.09 -3.84
CA GLN A 67 -3.54 -6.87 -4.98
C GLN A 67 -4.66 -5.88 -4.66
N VAL A 68 -5.34 -6.06 -3.53
CA VAL A 68 -6.54 -5.30 -3.16
C VAL A 68 -6.30 -3.79 -3.13
N PRO A 69 -5.24 -3.26 -2.46
CA PRO A 69 -4.96 -1.83 -2.48
C PRO A 69 -4.78 -1.25 -3.88
N LEU A 70 -4.15 -1.98 -4.81
CA LEU A 70 -3.96 -1.52 -6.19
C LEU A 70 -5.28 -1.43 -6.97
N LEU A 71 -6.25 -2.30 -6.65
CA LEU A 71 -7.54 -2.36 -7.30
C LEU A 71 -8.50 -1.29 -6.76
N GLU A 72 -8.52 -1.11 -5.44
CA GLU A 72 -9.54 -0.32 -4.75
C GLU A 72 -9.12 1.15 -4.54
N MET A 73 -7.85 1.41 -4.18
CA MET A 73 -7.37 2.73 -3.76
C MET A 73 -6.93 3.59 -4.95
N THR A 74 -7.82 3.77 -5.94
CA THR A 74 -7.50 4.43 -7.22
C THR A 74 -7.06 5.90 -7.10
N LYS A 75 -7.36 6.57 -5.99
CA LYS A 75 -6.90 7.94 -5.69
C LYS A 75 -5.56 7.99 -4.95
N THR A 76 -5.06 6.88 -4.40
CA THR A 76 -3.78 6.82 -3.70
C THR A 76 -2.61 6.73 -4.66
N GLN A 77 -1.51 7.42 -4.36
CA GLN A 77 -0.26 7.26 -5.09
C GLN A 77 0.49 6.02 -4.58
N MET A 78 0.76 5.06 -5.45
CA MET A 78 1.42 3.81 -5.11
C MET A 78 2.93 3.90 -5.32
N VAL A 79 3.72 3.47 -4.33
CA VAL A 79 5.16 3.24 -4.43
C VAL A 79 5.41 1.76 -4.17
N LEU A 80 5.70 1.00 -5.23
CA LEU A 80 5.87 -0.45 -5.15
C LEU A 80 7.35 -0.79 -5.04
N MET A 81 7.78 -1.25 -3.87
CA MET A 81 9.14 -1.68 -3.61
C MET A 81 9.19 -3.21 -3.66
N SER A 82 10.15 -3.73 -4.41
CA SER A 82 10.30 -5.16 -4.59
C SER A 82 11.76 -5.54 -4.74
N ALA A 83 12.05 -6.82 -4.51
CA ALA A 83 13.23 -7.47 -5.06
C ALA A 83 13.09 -7.59 -6.59
N THR A 84 13.81 -8.53 -7.20
CA THR A 84 13.72 -8.78 -8.64
C THR A 84 12.31 -9.22 -9.03
N LEU A 85 11.64 -8.42 -9.85
CA LEU A 85 10.43 -8.80 -10.57
C LEU A 85 10.79 -9.16 -12.01
N GLY A 86 9.99 -10.04 -12.61
CA GLY A 86 10.06 -10.37 -14.03
C GLY A 86 9.54 -9.21 -14.90
N ASN A 87 8.80 -9.53 -15.96
CA ASN A 87 8.14 -8.48 -16.72
C ASN A 87 7.10 -7.74 -15.85
N ILE A 88 7.20 -6.42 -15.79
CA ILE A 88 6.35 -5.51 -15.02
C ILE A 88 5.38 -4.69 -15.89
N ASP A 89 5.38 -4.87 -17.22
CA ASP A 89 4.55 -4.12 -18.16
C ASP A 89 3.07 -4.17 -17.75
N PHE A 90 2.62 -5.33 -17.28
CA PHE A 90 1.27 -5.51 -16.73
C PHE A 90 0.95 -4.50 -15.62
N PHE A 91 1.82 -4.36 -14.61
CA PHE A 91 1.59 -3.45 -13.49
C PHE A 91 1.59 -1.99 -13.95
N LYS A 92 2.48 -1.65 -14.88
CA LYS A 92 2.57 -0.30 -15.44
C LYS A 92 1.29 0.08 -16.18
N GLU A 93 0.79 -0.81 -17.02
CA GLU A 93 -0.45 -0.60 -17.78
C GLU A 93 -1.68 -0.58 -16.88
N ASP A 94 -1.82 -1.53 -15.96
CA ASP A 94 -2.97 -1.63 -15.07
C ASP A 94 -3.08 -0.41 -14.13
N LEU A 95 -1.97 0.01 -13.51
CA LEU A 95 -1.94 1.20 -12.67
C LEU A 95 -2.29 2.47 -13.45
N TYR A 96 -1.77 2.62 -14.67
CA TYR A 96 -2.11 3.75 -15.53
C TYR A 96 -3.61 3.76 -15.86
N ASN A 97 -4.16 2.61 -16.26
CA ASN A 97 -5.56 2.49 -16.63
C ASN A 97 -6.52 2.80 -15.46
N ARG A 98 -6.17 2.39 -14.24
CA ARG A 98 -7.00 2.61 -13.04
C ARG A 98 -6.90 4.02 -12.50
N THR A 99 -5.70 4.59 -12.49
CA THR A 99 -5.43 5.85 -11.79
C THR A 99 -5.33 7.05 -12.72
N SER A 100 -5.19 6.81 -14.03
CA SER A 100 -4.85 7.84 -15.04
C SER A 100 -3.55 8.61 -14.72
N ARG A 101 -2.66 8.03 -13.90
CA ARG A 101 -1.36 8.62 -13.52
C ARG A 101 -0.24 7.94 -14.27
N THR A 102 0.76 8.74 -14.67
CA THR A 102 1.99 8.21 -15.28
C THR A 102 2.73 7.32 -14.29
N VAL A 103 3.09 6.12 -14.75
CA VAL A 103 3.84 5.14 -13.94
C VAL A 103 5.31 5.16 -14.37
N SER A 104 6.19 5.40 -13.40
CA SER A 104 7.65 5.34 -13.56
C SER A 104 8.19 4.06 -12.94
N VAL A 105 9.26 3.52 -13.53
CA VAL A 105 9.97 2.31 -13.09
C VAL A 105 11.44 2.67 -12.90
#